data_AF-A0A4R3N0Y7-F1
#
_entry.id   AF-A0A4R3N0Y7-F1
#
_cell.length_a   1.000
_cell.length_b   1.000
_cell.length_c   1.000
_cell.angle_alpha   90.00
_cell.angle_beta   90.00
_cell.angle_gamma   90.00
#
_symmetry.space_group_name_H-M   'P 1'
#
loop_
_entity.id
_entity.type
_entity.pdbx_description
1 polymer ?
#
loop_
_entity_poly.entity_id
_entity_poly.type
_entity_poly.pdbx_seq_one_letter_code
_entity_poly.pdbx_strand_id
1 'polypeptide(L)'
;MSKDTEPTTTPTLYSVKQLAAAEPALSVGGLREDLFHRHTNGLEASGAVIRRGRRLLLHRERYMAWLIDGRASLRGGERMRKAA
;
A
#
# COMPACT_ATOMS: atom_id res chain seq x y z
N MET A 1 11.55 23.35 31.80
CA MET A 1 11.17 22.00 31.33
C MET A 1 10.53 22.15 29.96
N SER A 2 11.35 22.34 28.92
CA SER A 2 10.88 22.35 27.54
C SER A 2 10.87 20.90 27.08
N LYS A 3 9.69 20.36 26.76
CA LYS A 3 9.61 19.06 26.09
C LYS A 3 10.01 19.32 24.65
N ASP A 4 11.23 18.92 24.30
CA ASP A 4 11.67 18.87 22.91
C ASP A 4 10.62 18.08 22.12
N THR A 5 10.07 18.76 21.12
CA THR A 5 9.18 18.13 20.15
C THR A 5 10.09 17.34 19.23
N GLU A 6 10.43 16.11 19.62
CA GLU A 6 11.13 15.20 18.72
C GLU A 6 10.23 14.98 17.49
N PRO A 7 10.72 15.22 16.26
CA PRO A 7 9.96 14.89 15.08
C PRO A 7 9.82 13.37 15.04
N THR A 8 8.65 12.87 15.44
CA THR A 8 8.26 11.46 15.28
C THR A 8 8.34 11.13 13.80
N THR A 9 9.50 10.63 13.39
CA THR A 9 9.79 10.28 12.00
C THR A 9 8.96 9.06 11.71
N THR A 10 7.77 9.29 11.16
CA THR A 10 6.83 8.22 10.85
C THR A 10 7.52 7.31 9.84
N PRO A 11 7.65 6.01 10.12
CA PRO A 11 8.30 5.08 9.20
C PRO A 11 7.62 5.16 7.83
N THR A 12 8.39 5.17 6.75
CA THR A 12 7.80 5.24 5.40
C THR A 12 7.44 3.85 4.86
N LEU A 13 8.19 2.83 5.30
CA LEU A 13 8.09 1.46 4.82
C LEU A 13 7.58 0.54 5.93
N TYR A 14 6.56 -0.24 5.59
CA TYR A 14 5.88 -1.14 6.51
C TYR A 14 5.85 -2.55 5.95
N SER A 15 5.98 -3.57 6.80
CA SER A 15 5.45 -4.89 6.45
C SER A 15 3.91 -4.85 6.46
N VAL A 16 3.29 -5.85 5.83
CA VAL A 16 1.82 -6.01 5.84
C VAL A 16 1.22 -5.90 7.26
N LYS A 17 1.83 -6.58 8.23
CA LYS A 17 1.34 -6.57 9.62
C LYS A 17 1.46 -5.19 10.27
N GLN A 18 2.56 -4.49 10.00
CA GLN A 18 2.78 -3.16 10.56
C GLN A 18 1.87 -2.13 9.91
N LEU A 19 1.58 -2.23 8.61
CA LEU A 19 0.65 -1.33 7.93
C LEU A 19 -0.77 -1.52 8.45
N ALA A 20 -1.25 -2.76 8.59
CA ALA A 20 -2.56 -3.05 9.17
C ALA A 20 -2.67 -2.56 10.63
N ALA A 21 -1.58 -2.59 11.40
CA ALA A 21 -1.57 -2.06 12.76
C ALA A 21 -1.56 -0.52 12.80
N ALA A 22 -0.88 0.12 11.84
CA ALA A 22 -0.82 1.57 11.72
C ALA A 22 -2.12 2.17 11.18
N GLU A 23 -2.89 1.39 10.40
CA GLU A 23 -4.09 1.83 9.70
C GLU A 23 -5.24 0.88 10.00
N PRO A 24 -6.03 1.13 11.06
CA PRO A 24 -7.03 0.17 11.56
C PRO A 24 -8.12 -0.23 10.56
N ALA A 25 -8.35 0.59 9.52
CA ALA A 25 -9.27 0.26 8.43
C ALA A 25 -8.73 -0.80 7.47
N LEU A 26 -7.42 -1.07 7.49
CA LEU A 26 -6.76 -2.06 6.65
C LEU A 26 -6.59 -3.37 7.41
N SER A 27 -6.97 -4.47 6.78
CA SER A 27 -6.74 -5.81 7.32
C SER A 27 -5.51 -6.47 6.70
N VAL A 28 -4.85 -7.36 7.45
CA VAL A 28 -3.77 -8.19 6.93
C VAL A 28 -4.23 -9.04 5.74
N GLY A 29 -5.49 -9.50 5.75
CA GLY A 29 -6.08 -10.28 4.66
C GLY A 29 -6.21 -9.45 3.38
N GLY A 30 -6.78 -8.25 3.47
CA GLY A 30 -6.91 -7.35 2.32
C GLY A 30 -5.57 -6.99 1.71
N LEU A 31 -4.61 -6.56 2.53
CA LEU A 31 -3.25 -6.24 2.08
C LEU A 31 -2.55 -7.44 1.38
N ARG A 32 -2.81 -8.67 1.82
CA ARG A 32 -2.27 -9.87 1.18
C ARG A 32 -2.94 -10.15 -0.16
N GLU A 33 -4.24 -9.95 -0.25
CA GLU A 33 -5.00 -10.08 -1.51
C GLU A 33 -4.50 -9.07 -2.55
N ASP A 34 -4.28 -7.82 -2.12
CA ASP A 34 -3.74 -6.76 -2.98
C ASP A 34 -2.32 -7.09 -3.46
N LEU A 35 -1.48 -7.61 -2.55
CA LEU A 35 -0.13 -8.05 -2.90
C LEU A 35 -0.11 -9.29 -3.78
N PHE A 36 -1.07 -10.20 -3.62
CA PHE A 36 -1.19 -11.39 -4.46
C PHE A 36 -1.49 -10.99 -5.91
N HIS A 37 -2.38 -10.02 -6.10
CA HIS A 37 -2.75 -9.48 -7.41
C HIS A 37 -1.91 -8.27 -7.87
N ARG A 38 -0.78 -7.97 -7.21
CA ARG A 38 -0.01 -6.74 -7.45
C ARG A 38 0.43 -6.49 -8.90
N HIS A 39 0.59 -7.57 -9.66
CA HIS A 39 0.97 -7.55 -11.07
C HIS A 39 -0.19 -7.22 -12.02
N THR A 40 -1.42 -7.35 -11.54
CA THR A 40 -2.64 -7.17 -12.35
C THR A 40 -3.54 -6.03 -11.85
N ASN A 41 -3.43 -5.63 -10.58
CA ASN A 41 -4.21 -4.54 -9.99
C ASN A 41 -3.47 -3.17 -10.01
N GLY A 42 -2.30 -3.09 -10.63
CA GLY A 42 -1.51 -1.86 -10.73
C GLY A 42 -0.74 -1.46 -9.46
N LEU A 43 -0.80 -2.26 -8.39
CA LEU A 43 -0.12 -1.96 -7.12
C LEU A 43 1.42 -2.02 -7.25
N GLU A 44 1.96 -2.93 -8.06
CA GLU A 44 3.41 -2.96 -8.28
C GLU A 44 3.86 -1.75 -9.12
N ALA A 45 3.07 -1.37 -10.13
CA ALA A 45 3.35 -0.22 -10.99
C ALA A 45 3.25 1.13 -10.26
N SER A 46 2.45 1.24 -9.19
CA SER A 46 2.37 2.44 -8.35
C SER A 46 3.64 2.69 -7.53
N GLY A 47 4.58 1.73 -7.51
CA GLY A 47 5.80 1.81 -6.71
C GLY A 47 5.54 1.74 -5.20
N ALA A 48 4.35 1.28 -4.79
CA ALA A 48 4.00 1.02 -3.40
C ALA A 48 4.67 -0.24 -2.85
N VAL A 49 5.00 -1.20 -3.71
CA VAL A 49 5.64 -2.47 -3.32
C VAL A 49 7.15 -2.35 -3.41
N ILE A 50 7.84 -2.56 -2.28
CA ILE A 50 9.30 -2.54 -2.19
C ILE A 50 9.79 -3.95 -1.85
N ARG A 51 10.63 -4.51 -2.74
CA ARG A 51 11.21 -5.84 -2.53
C ARG A 51 12.55 -5.73 -1.79
N ARG A 52 12.64 -6.36 -0.63
CA ARG A 52 13.88 -6.48 0.17
C ARG A 52 14.21 -7.96 0.36
N GLY A 53 14.92 -8.53 -0.61
CA GLY A 53 15.22 -9.96 -0.67
C GLY A 53 13.95 -10.82 -0.74
N ARG A 54 13.73 -11.64 0.29
CA ARG A 54 12.52 -12.50 0.42
C ARG A 54 11.32 -11.77 1.04
N ARG A 55 11.48 -10.51 1.46
CA ARG A 55 10.41 -9.72 2.10
C ARG A 55 9.83 -8.71 1.12
N LEU A 56 8.52 -8.51 1.19
CA LEU A 56 7.82 -7.40 0.57
C LEU A 56 7.47 -6.37 1.66
N LEU A 57 7.79 -5.12 1.38
CA LEU A 57 7.41 -3.95 2.18
C LEU A 57 6.48 -3.07 1.36
N LEU A 58 5.65 -2.31 2.05
CA LEU A 58 4.71 -1.36 1.49
C LEU A 58 5.13 0.04 1.89
N HIS A 59 5.26 0.92 0.90
CA HIS A 59 5.39 2.34 1.12
C HIS A 59 4.02 2.93 1.43
N ARG A 60 3.81 3.41 2.66
CA ARG A 60 2.48 3.81 3.16
C ARG A 60 1.80 4.82 2.24
N GLU A 61 2.44 5.94 1.95
CA GLU A 61 1.80 7.02 1.17
C GLU A 61 1.45 6.59 -0.26
N ARG A 62 2.35 5.88 -0.96
CA ARG A 62 2.08 5.36 -2.30
C ARG A 62 0.98 4.29 -2.31
N TYR A 63 0.94 3.46 -1.27
CA TYR A 63 -0.15 2.51 -1.09
C TYR A 63 -1.49 3.23 -0.92
N MET A 64 -1.55 4.24 -0.05
CA MET A 64 -2.77 5.03 0.14
C MET A 64 -3.15 5.79 -1.12
N ALA A 65 -2.19 6.39 -1.82
CA ALA A 65 -2.44 7.04 -3.10
C ALA A 65 -3.01 6.06 -4.11
N TRP A 66 -2.44 4.86 -4.24
CA TRP A 66 -2.98 3.79 -5.08
C TRP A 66 -4.39 3.37 -4.66
N LEU A 67 -4.67 3.26 -3.35
CA LEU A 67 -5.96 2.87 -2.82
C LEU A 67 -7.05 3.94 -3.07
N ILE A 68 -6.67 5.22 -3.01
CA ILE A 68 -7.58 6.36 -3.22
C ILE A 68 -7.79 6.63 -4.71
N ASP A 69 -6.72 6.66 -5.49
CA ASP A 69 -6.74 6.93 -6.94
C ASP A 69 -7.34 5.74 -7.71
N GLY A 70 -6.93 4.53 -7.31
CA GLY A 70 -7.42 3.29 -7.84
C GLY A 70 -8.61 2.79 -7.03
N ARG A 71 -9.83 3.12 -7.47
CA ARG A 71 -10.95 2.18 -7.64
C ARG A 71 -10.81 0.86 -6.86
N ALA A 72 -10.72 0.91 -5.53
CA ALA A 72 -10.43 -0.24 -4.67
C ALA A 72 -11.53 -1.31 -4.70
N SER A 73 -12.60 -1.05 -5.45
CA SER A 73 -13.57 -2.02 -5.90
C SER A 73 -13.96 -1.67 -7.33
N LEU A 74 -13.64 -2.55 -8.27
CA LEU A 74 -14.66 -3.17 -9.10
C LEU A 74 -14.23 -4.62 -9.36
N ARG A 75 -14.53 -5.49 -8.39
CA ARG A 75 -14.90 -6.86 -8.76
C ARG A 75 -16.19 -6.74 -9.56
N GLY A 76 -16.07 -6.56 -10.87
CA GLY A 76 -17.20 -6.44 -11.80
C GLY A 76 -17.09 -5.22 -12.69
N GLY A 77 -16.61 -5.43 -13.92
CA GLY A 77 -16.83 -4.50 -15.04
C GLY A 77 -15.70 -3.50 -15.29
N GLU A 78 -15.04 -3.70 -16.44
CA GLU A 78 -14.55 -2.62 -17.30
C GLU A 78 -13.46 -1.68 -16.76
N ARG A 79 -12.21 -1.91 -17.18
CA ARG A 79 -11.60 -1.18 -18.32
C ARG A 79 -10.09 -1.35 -18.34
N MET A 80 -9.67 -2.23 -19.23
CA MET A 80 -8.53 -2.03 -20.11
C MET A 80 -8.61 -0.61 -20.70
N ARG A 81 -7.88 0.35 -20.13
CA ARG A 81 -7.50 1.53 -20.91
C ARG A 81 -6.33 1.10 -21.78
N LYS A 82 -6.65 0.70 -23.01
CA LYS A 82 -5.70 0.73 -24.13
C LYS A 82 -5.05 2.12 -24.13
N ALA A 83 -3.74 2.15 -23.92
CA ALA A 83 -2.90 3.17 -24.50
C ALA A 83 -2.36 2.57 -25.81
N ALA A 84 -3.06 2.86 -26.91
CA ALA A 84 -2.59 2.73 -28.29
C ALA A 84 -3.52 3.59 -29.16
#